data_AF-A0A0G0MUQ5-F1
#
_entry.id   AF-A0A0G0MUQ5-F1
#
_cell.length_a   1.000
_cell.length_b   1.000
_cell.length_c   1.000
_cell.angle_alpha   90.00
_cell.angle_beta   90.00
_cell.angle_gamma   90.00
#
_symmetry.space_group_name_H-M   'P 1'
#
loop_
_entity.id
_entity.type
_entity.pdbx_description
1 polymer ?
#
loop_
_entity_poly.entity_id
_entity_poly.type
_entity_poly.pdbx_seq_one_letter_code
_entity_poly.pdbx_strand_id
1 'polypeptide(L)'
;MTLNKLYKIIEDRKKKMPKNSYVASLFKKGKNKIIQKVDEESKEVIKAARNESKERIISEVADLAFHLLVMLSFFNINPADILKELSKRSKVKKSI
;
A
#
# COMPACT_ATOMS: atom_id res chain seq x y z
N MET A 1 7.14 9.07 -10.12
CA MET A 1 7.29 8.39 -8.80
C MET A 1 7.16 6.88 -9.03
N THR A 2 7.86 6.01 -8.29
CA THR A 2 7.67 4.54 -8.38
C THR A 2 7.29 3.97 -7.01
N LEU A 3 6.64 2.80 -6.96
CA LEU A 3 6.27 2.14 -5.70
C LEU A 3 7.50 1.85 -4.82
N ASN A 4 8.62 1.42 -5.41
CA ASN A 4 9.86 1.19 -4.67
C ASN A 4 10.46 2.50 -4.12
N LYS A 5 10.41 3.60 -4.89
CA LYS A 5 10.86 4.92 -4.41
C LYS A 5 9.99 5.42 -3.26
N LEU A 6 8.67 5.24 -3.35
CA LEU A 6 7.71 5.58 -2.30
C LEU A 6 7.93 4.73 -1.04
N TYR A 7 8.15 3.43 -1.19
CA TYR A 7 8.46 2.53 -0.08
C TYR A 7 9.73 2.96 0.67
N LYS A 8 10.80 3.35 -0.04
CA LYS A 8 12.01 3.89 0.60
C LYS A 8 11.74 5.17 1.40
N ILE A 9 10.85 6.04 0.92
CA ILE A 9 10.42 7.24 1.66
C ILE A 9 9.63 6.85 2.92
N ILE A 10 8.77 5.84 2.83
CA ILE A 10 8.02 5.30 3.98
C ILE A 10 8.98 4.76 5.05
N GLU A 11 9.96 3.96 4.64
CA GLU A 11 11.00 3.42 5.54
C GLU A 11 11.82 4.53 6.21
N ASP A 12 12.23 5.56 5.45
CA ASP A 12 12.96 6.71 6.00
C ASP A 12 12.12 7.46 7.05
N ARG A 13 10.83 7.63 6.80
CA ARG A 13 9.89 8.28 7.74
C ARG A 13 9.60 7.41 8.97
N LYS A 14 9.51 6.08 8.81
CA LYS A 14 9.41 5.11 9.91
C LYS A 14 10.64 5.19 10.83
N LYS A 15 11.83 5.34 10.25
CA LYS A 15 13.09 5.44 11.01
C LYS A 15 13.27 6.80 11.70
N LYS A 16 13.04 7.91 10.99
CA LYS A 16 13.29 9.27 11.49
C LYS A 16 12.18 9.83 12.36
N MET A 17 10.96 9.32 12.23
CA MET A 17 9.77 9.77 12.98
C MET A 17 9.54 11.30 13.02
N PRO A 18 9.63 12.02 11.89
CA PRO A 18 9.48 13.48 11.88
C PRO A 18 8.08 13.90 12.36
N LYS A 19 8.01 14.96 13.17
CA LYS A 19 6.78 15.40 13.88
C LYS A 19 5.58 15.64 12.95
N ASN A 20 5.81 16.21 11.76
CA ASN A 20 4.74 16.60 10.82
C ASN A 20 4.52 15.58 9.67
N SER A 21 4.95 14.32 9.84
CA SER A 21 4.74 13.29 8.82
C SER A 21 3.52 12.44 9.12
N TYR A 22 2.63 12.35 8.13
CA TYR A 22 1.52 11.40 8.15
C TYR A 22 1.97 9.95 8.38
N VAL A 23 2.99 9.48 7.64
CA VAL A 23 3.57 8.14 7.79
C VAL A 23 4.03 7.86 9.23
N ALA A 24 4.84 8.76 9.81
CA ALA A 24 5.26 8.66 11.21
C ALA A 24 4.07 8.59 12.18
N SER A 25 2.99 9.33 11.92
CA SER A 25 1.77 9.27 12.74
C SER A 25 1.07 7.89 12.68
N LEU A 26 1.05 7.24 11.51
CA LEU A 26 0.51 5.89 11.36
C LEU A 26 1.33 4.88 12.16
N PHE A 27 2.66 4.95 12.07
CA PHE A 27 3.55 4.08 12.85
C PHE A 27 3.41 4.31 14.36
N LYS A 28 3.25 5.56 14.82
CA LYS A 28 2.97 5.87 16.24
C LYS A 28 1.64 5.27 16.71
N LYS A 29 0.60 5.29 15.87
CA LYS A 29 -0.71 4.69 16.17
C LYS A 29 -0.71 3.16 16.08
N GLY A 30 0.32 2.57 15.47
CA GLY A 30 0.58 1.13 15.48
C GLY A 30 -0.29 0.30 14.53
N LYS A 31 -0.19 -1.02 14.70
CA LYS A 31 -0.75 -2.06 13.82
C LYS A 31 -2.23 -1.82 13.49
N ASN A 32 -3.05 -1.59 14.51
CA ASN A 32 -4.50 -1.51 14.34
C ASN A 32 -4.90 -0.34 13.43
N LYS A 33 -4.28 0.84 13.58
CA LYS A 33 -4.60 1.97 12.70
C LYS A 33 -4.15 1.73 11.26
N ILE A 34 -3.00 1.07 11.07
CA ILE A 34 -2.49 0.74 9.73
C ILE A 34 -3.43 -0.23 9.02
N ILE A 35 -3.85 -1.31 9.68
CA ILE A 35 -4.81 -2.28 9.13
C ILE A 35 -6.17 -1.61 8.86
N GLN A 36 -6.64 -0.78 9.79
CA GLN A 36 -7.87 -0.02 9.62
C GLN A 36 -7.84 0.84 8.35
N LYS A 37 -6.73 1.52 8.03
CA LYS A 37 -6.62 2.28 6.79
C LYS A 37 -6.72 1.39 5.54
N VAL A 38 -6.14 0.19 5.55
CA VAL A 38 -6.27 -0.75 4.43
C VAL A 38 -7.73 -1.20 4.25
N ASP A 39 -8.44 -1.48 5.34
CA ASP A 39 -9.88 -1.80 5.31
C ASP A 39 -10.71 -0.63 4.76
N GLU A 40 -10.48 0.58 5.26
CA GLU A 40 -11.13 1.82 4.78
C GLU A 40 -10.93 2.01 3.27
N GLU A 41 -9.68 2.03 2.79
CA GLU A 41 -9.41 2.29 1.36
C GLU A 41 -9.91 1.16 0.45
N SER A 42 -9.93 -0.08 0.94
CA SER A 42 -10.51 -1.18 0.15
C SER A 42 -12.01 -0.97 -0.10
N LYS A 43 -12.73 -0.41 0.88
CA LYS A 43 -14.15 -0.07 0.75
C LYS A 43 -14.35 1.14 -0.14
N GLU A 44 -13.46 2.13 -0.07
CA GLU A 44 -13.49 3.31 -0.96
C GLU A 44 -13.27 2.92 -2.42
N VAL A 45 -12.30 2.04 -2.70
CA VAL A 45 -12.10 1.49 -4.06
C VAL A 45 -13.36 0.80 -4.58
N ILE A 46 -14.00 -0.05 -3.77
CA ILE A 46 -15.24 -0.75 -4.17
C ILE A 46 -16.37 0.26 -4.42
N LYS A 47 -16.50 1.27 -3.57
CA LYS A 47 -17.51 2.33 -3.72
C LYS A 47 -17.28 3.12 -5.00
N ALA A 48 -16.04 3.56 -5.24
CA ALA A 48 -15.67 4.32 -6.43
C ALA A 48 -15.92 3.52 -7.71
N ALA A 49 -15.56 2.24 -7.73
CA ALA A 49 -15.76 1.35 -8.87
C ALA A 49 -17.23 1.08 -9.21
N ARG A 50 -18.15 1.25 -8.26
CA ARG A 50 -19.59 1.05 -8.49
C ARG A 50 -20.26 2.28 -9.08
N ASN A 51 -19.97 3.46 -8.52
CA ASN A 51 -20.86 4.61 -8.68
C ASN A 51 -20.13 5.94 -8.99
N GLU A 52 -18.80 5.94 -9.10
CA GLU A 52 -18.03 7.18 -9.21
C GLU A 52 -17.21 7.23 -10.52
N SER A 53 -16.41 8.29 -10.67
CA SER A 53 -15.64 8.53 -11.90
C SER A 53 -14.35 7.72 -11.95
N LYS A 54 -13.79 7.60 -13.15
CA LYS A 54 -12.48 6.96 -13.38
C LYS A 54 -11.37 7.62 -12.54
N GLU A 55 -11.41 8.94 -12.40
CA GLU A 55 -10.46 9.72 -11.62
C GLU A 55 -10.54 9.33 -10.14
N ARG A 56 -11.76 9.13 -9.62
CA ARG A 56 -11.92 8.64 -8.25
C ARG A 56 -11.39 7.23 -8.09
N ILE A 57 -11.68 6.31 -9.02
CA ILE A 57 -11.14 4.94 -8.96
C ILE A 57 -9.61 4.97 -8.89
N ILE A 58 -8.96 5.79 -9.74
CA ILE A 58 -7.50 5.94 -9.73
C ILE A 58 -7.02 6.49 -8.39
N SER A 59 -7.71 7.49 -7.83
CA SER A 59 -7.39 8.08 -6.52
C SER A 59 -7.44 7.03 -5.40
N GLU A 60 -8.53 6.27 -5.30
CA GLU A 60 -8.71 5.29 -4.23
C GLU A 60 -7.78 4.09 -4.37
N VAL A 61 -7.51 3.64 -5.60
CA VAL A 61 -6.53 2.58 -5.84
C VAL A 61 -5.12 3.06 -5.47
N ALA A 62 -4.80 4.34 -5.72
CA ALA A 62 -3.52 4.92 -5.31
C ALA A 62 -3.40 5.00 -3.78
N ASP A 63 -4.47 5.37 -3.07
CA ASP A 63 -4.45 5.46 -1.60
C ASP A 63 -4.37 4.07 -0.96
N LEU A 64 -5.14 3.11 -1.47
CA LEU A 64 -5.02 1.70 -1.08
C LEU A 64 -3.59 1.18 -1.31
N ALA A 65 -2.99 1.45 -2.47
CA ALA A 65 -1.62 1.03 -2.76
C ALA A 65 -0.61 1.68 -1.81
N PHE A 66 -0.78 2.96 -1.47
CA PHE A 66 0.05 3.63 -0.46
C PHE A 66 -0.08 2.96 0.91
N HIS A 67 -1.30 2.71 1.37
CA HIS A 67 -1.56 2.09 2.66
C HIS A 67 -1.10 0.63 2.75
N LEU A 68 -1.15 -0.11 1.64
CA LEU A 68 -0.53 -1.43 1.53
C LEU A 68 1.00 -1.34 1.69
N LEU A 69 1.68 -0.36 1.07
CA LEU A 69 3.13 -0.18 1.26
C LEU A 69 3.49 0.15 2.72
N VAL A 70 2.69 0.99 3.40
CA VAL A 70 2.86 1.26 4.84
C VAL A 70 2.68 -0.01 5.67
N MET A 71 1.68 -0.82 5.35
CA MET A 71 1.43 -2.11 6.01
C MET A 71 2.59 -3.09 5.80
N LEU A 72 3.08 -3.24 4.57
CA LEU A 72 4.25 -4.08 4.27
C LEU A 72 5.47 -3.63 5.08
N SER A 73 5.73 -2.32 5.12
CA SER A 73 6.79 -1.74 5.94
C SER A 73 6.61 -2.06 7.44
N PHE A 74 5.39 -1.99 7.96
CA PHE A 74 5.09 -2.35 9.36
C PHE A 74 5.45 -3.82 9.67
N PHE A 75 5.15 -4.73 8.75
CA PHE A 75 5.48 -6.16 8.88
C PHE A 75 6.90 -6.52 8.39
N ASN A 76 7.73 -5.53 8.03
CA ASN A 76 9.07 -5.70 7.49
C ASN A 76 9.11 -6.57 6.21
N ILE A 77 8.11 -6.43 5.35
CA ILE A 77 8.00 -7.14 4.06
C ILE A 77 8.43 -6.20 2.94
N ASN A 78 9.33 -6.64 2.07
CA ASN A 78 9.78 -5.84 0.94
C ASN A 78 8.75 -5.93 -0.22
N PRO A 79 8.40 -4.82 -0.89
CA PRO A 79 7.56 -4.87 -2.10
C PRO A 79 8.09 -5.81 -3.19
N ALA A 80 9.40 -6.04 -3.25
CA ALA A 80 10.00 -7.03 -4.15
C ALA A 80 9.47 -8.44 -3.92
N ASP A 81 9.11 -8.81 -2.69
CA ASP A 81 8.55 -10.13 -2.38
C ASP A 81 7.12 -10.27 -2.90
N ILE A 82 6.33 -9.19 -2.88
CA ILE A 82 5.02 -9.13 -3.53
C ILE A 82 5.16 -9.26 -5.05
N LEU A 83 6.14 -8.59 -5.66
CA LEU A 83 6.40 -8.71 -7.10
C LEU A 83 6.85 -10.12 -7.50
N LYS A 84 7.68 -10.78 -6.69
CA LYS A 84 8.04 -12.20 -6.89
C LYS A 84 6.80 -13.08 -6.86
N GLU A 85 5.91 -12.86 -5.90
CA GLU A 85 4.66 -13.62 -5.77
C GLU A 85 3.73 -13.38 -6.97
N LEU A 86 3.55 -12.13 -7.40
CA LEU A 86 2.78 -11.79 -8.60
C LEU A 86 3.39 -12.41 -9.86
N SER A 87 4.72 -12.48 -9.95
CA SER A 87 5.42 -13.11 -11.09
C SER A 87 5.17 -14.61 -11.18
N LYS A 88 4.81 -15.29 -10.08
CA LYS A 88 4.37 -16.69 -10.13
C LYS A 88 3.00 -16.82 -10.77
N ARG A 89 2.14 -15.80 -10.68
CA ARG A 89 0.78 -15.78 -11.26
C ARG A 89 0.79 -15.48 -12.76
N SER A 90 1.78 -14.73 -13.24
CA SER A 90 1.95 -14.46 -14.68
C SER A 90 2.56 -15.63 -15.45
N LYS A 91 3.20 -16.58 -14.76
CA LYS A 91 3.59 -17.86 -15.36
C LYS A 91 2.33 -18.68 -15.61
N VAL A 92 1.73 -18.50 -16.80
CA VAL A 92 0.90 -19.53 -17.43
C VAL A 92 1.63 -20.84 -17.24
N LYS A 93 1.00 -21.84 -16.60
CA LYS A 93 1.51 -23.21 -16.60
C LYS A 93 1.78 -23.55 -18.07
N LYS A 94 3.05 -23.58 -18.50
CA LYS A 94 3.41 -24.29 -19.73
C LYS A 94 3.17 -25.75 -19.40
N SER A 95 1.97 -26.21 -19.72
CA SER A 95 1.68 -27.64 -19.85
C SER A 95 2.69 -28.17 -20.87
N ILE A 96 3.58 -29.03 -20.40
CA ILE A 96 4.35 -29.95 -21.25
C ILE A 96 3.39 -31.08 -21.63
#